data_AF-A0A2V6F458-F1
#
_entry.id   AF-A0A2V6F458-F1
#
_cell.length_a   1.000
_cell.length_b   1.000
_cell.length_c   1.000
_cell.angle_alpha   90.00
_cell.angle_beta   90.00
_cell.angle_gamma   90.00
#
_symmetry.space_group_name_H-M   'P 1'
#
loop_
_entity.id
_entity.type
_entity.pdbx_description
1 polymer ?
#
loop_
_entity_poly.entity_id
_entity_poly.type
_entity_poly.pdbx_seq_one_letter_code
_entity_poly.pdbx_strand_id
1 'polypeptide(L)'
;IKRIEQIMHELDEKDFRIHIAGPPYVVEMIRRSLAHDFWYFSLTAVVLFGLTMAAMFRSARVFLGMLATCASAVLLTLLLQSMFGKKIGILTVNLGTIVFVVALSHLVYMTFNWQTLADRGHRLGKESPNLAGDAWRMTLPPSFWSMICASLGFGSLLIVQAKPLRELGFGGVLGTVVAFICAYVMYPPFLRWAVPRKSKLIEQEPPRAFWSRRFVLLSLGVILVSAGLGLGLTKVNTDPSLLD
;
A
#
# COMPACT_ATOMS: atom_id res chain seq x y z
N ILE A 1 15.23 28.38 -13.86
CA ILE A 1 15.66 27.94 -12.51
C ILE A 1 17.09 27.42 -12.52
N LYS A 2 17.44 26.36 -13.27
CA LYS A 2 18.83 25.85 -13.37
C LYS A 2 19.91 26.91 -13.69
N ARG A 3 19.60 27.86 -14.58
CA ARG A 3 20.50 28.98 -14.93
C ARG A 3 20.71 29.98 -13.79
N ILE A 4 19.72 30.15 -12.91
CA ILE A 4 19.78 31.02 -11.73
C ILE A 4 20.51 30.30 -10.59
N GLU A 5 20.28 28.99 -10.43
CA GLU A 5 21.05 28.12 -9.52
C GLU A 5 22.55 28.10 -9.87
N GLN A 6 22.90 28.10 -11.17
CA GLN A 6 24.30 28.18 -11.60
C GLN A 6 24.97 29.51 -11.24
N ILE A 7 24.30 30.64 -11.50
CA ILE A 7 24.83 31.98 -11.19
C ILE A 7 25.00 32.16 -9.67
N MET A 8 24.08 31.61 -8.87
CA MET A 8 24.26 31.56 -7.42
C MET A 8 25.51 30.79 -7.03
N HIS A 9 25.68 29.58 -7.55
CA HIS A 9 26.76 28.70 -7.13
C HIS A 9 28.14 29.26 -7.51
N GLU A 10 28.20 30.13 -8.53
CA GLU A 10 29.37 30.91 -8.92
C GLU A 10 29.63 32.14 -8.03
N LEU A 11 28.58 32.74 -7.44
CA LEU A 11 28.68 33.94 -6.59
C LEU A 11 28.60 33.65 -5.07
N ASP A 12 28.44 32.39 -4.66
CA ASP A 12 28.33 31.99 -3.26
C ASP A 12 29.73 31.96 -2.61
N GLU A 13 30.09 33.05 -1.91
CA GLU A 13 31.33 33.15 -1.14
C GLU A 13 31.07 32.90 0.36
N LYS A 14 32.12 32.56 1.12
CA LYS A 14 32.02 32.21 2.56
C LYS A 14 31.35 33.29 3.42
N ASP A 15 31.42 34.55 3.00
CA ASP A 15 30.88 35.72 3.73
C ASP A 15 29.58 36.27 3.13
N PHE A 16 29.11 35.76 1.99
CA PHE A 16 27.88 36.24 1.35
C PHE A 16 27.06 35.07 0.78
N ARG A 17 26.07 34.62 1.56
CA ARG A 17 25.16 33.54 1.16
C ARG A 17 23.94 34.08 0.44
N ILE A 18 23.83 33.75 -0.84
CA ILE A 18 22.67 34.12 -1.64
C ILE A 18 21.58 33.08 -1.40
N HIS A 19 20.32 33.51 -1.25
CA HIS A 19 19.17 32.61 -1.15
C HIS A 19 18.16 32.99 -2.23
N ILE A 20 17.70 32.03 -3.03
CA ILE A 20 16.57 32.26 -3.95
C ILE A 20 15.28 32.12 -3.16
N ALA A 21 14.54 33.22 -3.06
CA ALA A 21 13.16 33.23 -2.63
C ALA A 21 12.25 33.47 -3.84
N GLY A 22 11.13 32.75 -3.90
CA GLY A 22 10.12 32.96 -4.93
C GLY A 22 9.16 31.79 -5.05
N PRO A 23 7.84 32.04 -5.24
CA PRO A 23 6.86 30.99 -5.47
C PRO A 23 7.26 29.94 -6.52
N PRO A 24 7.84 30.30 -7.70
CA PRO A 24 8.23 29.30 -8.70
C PRO A 24 9.46 28.47 -8.29
N TYR A 25 10.35 28.98 -7.45
CA TYR A 25 11.51 28.24 -6.95
C TYR A 25 11.09 27.25 -5.86
N VAL A 26 10.22 27.66 -4.94
CA VAL A 26 9.67 26.79 -3.88
C VAL A 26 8.87 25.63 -4.49
N VAL A 27 8.03 25.90 -5.49
CA VAL A 27 7.28 24.85 -6.19
C VAL A 27 8.21 23.84 -6.89
N GLU A 28 9.29 24.30 -7.51
CA GLU A 28 10.27 23.42 -8.15
C GLU A 28 11.11 22.64 -7.12
N MET A 29 11.47 23.26 -5.99
CA MET A 29 12.18 22.59 -4.89
C MET A 29 11.33 21.50 -4.25
N ILE A 30 10.04 21.78 -3.97
CA ILE A 30 9.06 20.79 -3.49
C ILE A 30 8.92 19.67 -4.52
N ARG A 31 8.84 20.01 -5.82
CA ARG A 31 8.75 19.01 -6.89
C ARG A 31 9.99 18.11 -6.95
N ARG A 32 11.19 18.66 -6.86
CA ARG A 32 12.44 17.88 -6.88
C ARG A 32 12.57 16.99 -5.64
N SER A 33 12.24 17.52 -4.47
CA SER A 33 12.28 16.77 -3.21
C SER A 33 11.30 15.60 -3.24
N LEU A 34 10.05 15.84 -3.66
CA LEU A 34 9.04 14.80 -3.82
C LEU A 34 9.45 13.71 -4.84
N ALA A 35 10.10 14.10 -5.95
CA ALA A 35 10.56 13.15 -6.95
C ALA A 35 11.72 12.27 -6.43
N HIS A 36 12.64 12.85 -5.66
CA HIS A 36 13.73 12.13 -5.00
C HIS A 36 13.17 11.18 -3.93
N ASP A 37 12.32 11.68 -3.04
CA ASP A 37 11.68 10.89 -1.99
C ASP A 37 10.87 9.74 -2.55
N PHE A 38 10.25 9.92 -3.72
CA PHE A 38 9.55 8.84 -4.41
C PHE A 38 10.47 7.67 -4.79
N TRP A 39 11.62 7.92 -5.41
CA TRP A 39 12.52 6.85 -5.83
C TRP A 39 12.99 6.05 -4.62
N TYR A 40 13.37 6.74 -3.54
CA TYR A 40 13.76 6.11 -2.29
C TYR A 40 12.60 5.35 -1.65
N PHE A 41 11.41 5.94 -1.58
CA PHE A 41 10.25 5.31 -0.93
C PHE A 41 9.76 4.09 -1.70
N SER A 42 9.65 4.18 -3.02
CA SER A 42 9.22 3.07 -3.89
C SER A 42 10.24 1.93 -3.86
N LEU A 43 11.54 2.24 -4.00
CA LEU A 43 12.60 1.23 -3.93
C LEU A 43 12.65 0.56 -2.56
N THR A 44 12.58 1.35 -1.49
CA THR A 44 12.59 0.83 -0.12
C THR A 44 11.36 -0.04 0.14
N ALA A 45 10.18 0.36 -0.30
CA ALA A 45 8.97 -0.44 -0.18
C ALA A 45 9.11 -1.77 -0.92
N VAL A 46 9.54 -1.76 -2.18
CA VAL A 46 9.72 -2.99 -2.97
C VAL A 46 10.76 -3.91 -2.33
N VAL A 47 11.88 -3.38 -1.86
CA VAL A 47 12.93 -4.16 -1.18
C VAL A 47 12.43 -4.73 0.13
N LEU A 48 11.81 -3.91 0.98
CA LEU A 48 11.36 -4.31 2.31
C LEU A 48 10.23 -5.34 2.21
N PHE A 49 9.20 -5.06 1.40
CA PHE A 49 8.12 -6.02 1.18
C PHE A 49 8.61 -7.27 0.47
N GLY A 50 9.51 -7.13 -0.51
CA GLY A 50 10.06 -8.26 -1.22
C GLY A 50 10.92 -9.17 -0.34
N LEU A 51 11.71 -8.60 0.57
CA LEU A 51 12.50 -9.34 1.54
C LEU A 51 11.61 -10.00 2.59
N THR A 52 10.57 -9.32 3.05
CA THR A 52 9.57 -9.88 3.98
C THR A 52 8.83 -11.06 3.33
N MET A 53 8.44 -10.93 2.06
CA MET A 53 7.82 -12.01 1.29
C MET A 53 8.77 -13.17 1.01
N ALA A 54 10.03 -12.88 0.67
CA ALA A 54 11.04 -13.91 0.47
C ALA A 54 11.28 -14.69 1.78
N ALA A 55 11.29 -14.00 2.92
CA ALA A 55 11.40 -14.62 4.24
C ALA A 55 10.16 -15.45 4.60
N MET A 56 8.94 -14.94 4.34
CA MET A 56 7.69 -15.64 4.65
C MET A 56 7.45 -16.87 3.75
N PHE A 57 7.60 -16.72 2.43
CA PHE A 57 7.15 -17.72 1.47
C PHE A 57 8.28 -18.62 0.95
N ARG A 58 9.56 -18.21 1.11
CA ARG A 58 10.76 -19.00 0.77
C ARG A 58 10.74 -19.66 -0.63
N SER A 59 9.94 -19.13 -1.55
CA SER A 59 9.72 -19.66 -2.90
C SER A 59 9.82 -18.53 -3.91
N ALA A 60 10.88 -18.55 -4.71
CA ALA A 60 11.14 -17.54 -5.73
C ALA A 60 10.02 -17.46 -6.80
N ARG A 61 9.31 -18.57 -7.06
CA ARG A 61 8.21 -18.63 -8.04
C ARG A 61 6.98 -17.84 -7.60
N VAL A 62 6.60 -17.99 -6.33
CA VAL A 62 5.47 -17.25 -5.74
C VAL A 62 5.81 -15.76 -5.65
N PHE A 63 7.06 -15.45 -5.24
CA PHE A 63 7.57 -14.09 -5.21
C PHE A 63 7.53 -13.41 -6.59
N LEU A 64 8.04 -14.07 -7.64
CA LEU A 64 8.01 -13.55 -9.00
C LEU A 64 6.57 -13.36 -9.51
N GLY A 65 5.67 -14.30 -9.25
CA GLY A 65 4.25 -14.17 -9.63
C GLY A 65 3.56 -13.00 -8.92
N MET A 66 3.87 -12.76 -7.65
CA MET A 66 3.34 -11.61 -6.90
C MET A 66 3.89 -10.29 -7.43
N LEU A 67 5.21 -10.19 -7.64
CA LEU A 67 5.82 -8.99 -8.22
C LEU A 67 5.28 -8.67 -9.61
N ALA A 68 5.16 -9.68 -10.48
CA ALA A 68 4.60 -9.52 -11.81
C ALA A 68 3.15 -9.01 -11.74
N THR A 69 2.32 -9.61 -10.87
CA THR A 69 0.93 -9.21 -10.71
C THR A 69 0.80 -7.79 -10.14
N CYS A 70 1.61 -7.43 -9.14
CA CYS A 70 1.66 -6.06 -8.61
C CYS A 70 2.11 -5.05 -9.65
N ALA A 71 3.19 -5.34 -10.39
CA ALA A 71 3.69 -4.46 -11.44
C ALA A 71 2.64 -4.26 -12.55
N SER A 72 1.96 -5.33 -12.97
CA SER A 72 0.86 -5.26 -13.93
C SER A 72 -0.31 -4.45 -13.41
N ALA A 73 -0.69 -4.58 -12.13
CA ALA A 73 -1.76 -3.76 -11.52
C ALA A 73 -1.42 -2.27 -11.51
N VAL A 74 -0.18 -1.91 -11.17
CA VAL A 74 0.30 -0.52 -11.21
C VAL A 74 0.29 0.01 -12.63
N LEU A 75 0.89 -0.71 -13.59
CA LEU A 75 0.94 -0.30 -14.99
C LEU A 75 -0.47 -0.14 -15.59
N LEU A 76 -1.38 -1.07 -15.30
CA LEU A 76 -2.76 -0.99 -15.78
C LEU A 76 -3.52 0.19 -15.16
N THR A 77 -3.30 0.48 -13.88
CA THR A 77 -3.90 1.64 -13.22
C THR A 77 -3.40 2.94 -13.83
N LEU A 78 -2.08 3.05 -14.04
CA LEU A 78 -1.46 4.23 -14.66
C LEU A 78 -1.94 4.40 -16.11
N LEU A 79 -2.06 3.30 -16.87
CA LEU A 79 -2.57 3.32 -18.23
C LEU A 79 -4.01 3.82 -18.28
N LEU A 80 -4.89 3.25 -17.46
CA LEU A 80 -6.28 3.68 -17.38
C LEU A 80 -6.38 5.14 -16.96
N GLN A 81 -5.62 5.56 -15.95
CA GLN A 81 -5.61 6.96 -15.51
C GLN A 81 -5.11 7.92 -16.60
N SER A 82 -4.11 7.51 -17.38
CA SER A 82 -3.63 8.27 -18.55
C SER A 82 -4.70 8.38 -19.63
N MET A 83 -5.49 7.32 -19.86
CA MET A 83 -6.61 7.34 -20.82
C MET A 83 -7.74 8.29 -20.39
N PHE A 84 -7.96 8.45 -19.09
CA PHE A 84 -8.93 9.42 -18.55
C PHE A 84 -8.46 10.89 -18.66
N GLY A 85 -7.32 11.17 -19.31
CA GLY A 85 -6.85 12.52 -19.60
C GLY A 85 -6.38 13.31 -18.37
N LYS A 86 -6.15 12.61 -17.26
CA LYS A 86 -5.76 13.18 -15.98
C LYS A 86 -4.26 13.47 -15.99
N LYS A 87 -3.86 14.72 -15.75
CA LYS A 87 -2.45 15.11 -15.76
C LYS A 87 -1.70 14.31 -14.71
N ILE A 88 -0.65 13.60 -15.12
CA ILE A 88 0.28 12.92 -14.22
C ILE A 88 0.96 13.99 -13.38
N GLY A 89 0.43 14.19 -12.18
CA GLY A 89 0.97 15.09 -11.18
C GLY A 89 1.98 14.38 -10.29
N ILE A 90 2.61 15.15 -9.42
CA ILE A 90 3.59 14.62 -8.45
C ILE A 90 2.92 13.61 -7.49
N LEU A 91 1.63 13.79 -7.19
CA LEU A 91 0.84 12.87 -6.37
C LEU A 91 0.41 11.60 -7.11
N THR A 92 0.32 11.63 -8.44
CA THR A 92 0.02 10.44 -9.27
C THR A 92 1.16 9.43 -9.26
N VAL A 93 2.38 9.90 -8.98
CA VAL A 93 3.54 9.04 -8.82
C VAL A 93 3.46 8.24 -7.50
N ASN A 94 3.02 8.87 -6.40
CA ASN A 94 2.76 8.20 -5.13
C ASN A 94 1.62 7.17 -5.22
N LEU A 95 0.67 7.41 -6.12
CA LEU A 95 -0.41 6.45 -6.38
C LEU A 95 0.14 5.08 -6.81
N GLY A 96 1.18 5.04 -7.65
CA GLY A 96 1.77 3.76 -8.07
C GLY A 96 2.25 2.92 -6.89
N THR A 97 2.92 3.54 -5.92
CA THR A 97 3.36 2.86 -4.70
C THR A 97 2.19 2.42 -3.82
N ILE A 98 1.16 3.25 -3.69
CA ILE A 98 -0.06 2.90 -2.95
C ILE A 98 -0.74 1.67 -3.56
N VAL A 99 -0.94 1.69 -4.89
CA VAL A 99 -1.56 0.58 -5.62
C VAL A 99 -0.73 -0.69 -5.51
N PHE A 100 0.60 -0.57 -5.57
CA PHE A 100 1.50 -1.69 -5.34
C PHE A 100 1.28 -2.35 -3.97
N VAL A 101 1.23 -1.57 -2.90
CA VAL A 101 1.03 -2.06 -1.52
C VAL A 101 -0.38 -2.65 -1.33
N VAL A 102 -1.40 -2.01 -1.91
CA VAL A 102 -2.79 -2.53 -1.89
C VAL A 102 -2.88 -3.87 -2.62
N ALA A 103 -2.34 -3.97 -3.83
CA ALA A 103 -2.30 -5.21 -4.61
C ALA A 103 -1.55 -6.30 -3.84
N LEU A 104 -0.40 -5.96 -3.27
CA LEU A 104 0.42 -6.85 -2.48
C LEU A 104 -0.37 -7.44 -1.30
N SER A 105 -1.15 -6.63 -0.60
CA SER A 105 -1.96 -7.07 0.53
C SER A 105 -2.97 -8.15 0.12
N HIS A 106 -3.67 -7.95 -1.00
CA HIS A 106 -4.62 -8.94 -1.55
C HIS A 106 -3.92 -10.24 -1.95
N LEU A 107 -2.74 -10.13 -2.58
CA LEU A 107 -1.93 -11.29 -2.96
C LEU A 107 -1.45 -12.07 -1.74
N VAL A 108 -1.04 -11.39 -0.66
CA VAL A 108 -0.65 -12.04 0.61
C VAL A 108 -1.83 -12.82 1.19
N TYR A 109 -3.02 -12.22 1.29
CA TYR A 109 -4.22 -12.90 1.77
C TYR A 109 -4.54 -14.13 0.93
N MET A 110 -4.51 -14.00 -0.40
CA MET A 110 -4.81 -15.12 -1.29
C MET A 110 -3.74 -16.22 -1.23
N THR A 111 -2.46 -15.86 -1.08
CA THR A 111 -1.35 -16.83 -0.93
C THR A 111 -1.44 -17.57 0.38
N PHE A 112 -1.69 -16.87 1.48
CA PHE A 112 -1.83 -17.47 2.80
C PHE A 112 -3.01 -18.44 2.83
N ASN A 113 -4.18 -18.02 2.32
CA ASN A 113 -5.35 -18.89 2.29
C ASN A 113 -5.16 -20.11 1.36
N TRP A 114 -4.47 -19.95 0.23
CA TRP A 114 -4.10 -21.07 -0.64
C TRP A 114 -3.17 -22.06 0.06
N GLN A 115 -2.18 -21.59 0.81
CA GLN A 115 -1.31 -22.46 1.61
C GLN A 115 -2.07 -23.19 2.71
N THR A 116 -2.96 -22.50 3.42
CA THR A 116 -3.81 -23.09 4.47
C THR A 116 -4.74 -24.17 3.89
N LEU A 117 -5.36 -23.93 2.73
CA LEU A 117 -6.17 -24.94 2.05
C LEU A 117 -5.34 -26.13 1.56
N ALA A 118 -4.14 -25.89 1.00
CA ALA A 118 -3.25 -26.94 0.54
C ALA A 118 -2.79 -27.85 1.69
N ASP A 119 -2.51 -27.26 2.87
CA ASP A 119 -2.14 -28.03 4.07
C ASP A 119 -3.33 -28.84 4.61
N ARG A 120 -4.54 -28.27 4.64
CA ARG A 120 -5.77 -28.99 5.03
C ARG A 120 -6.11 -30.13 4.06
N GLY A 121 -6.04 -29.90 2.74
CA GLY A 121 -6.30 -30.93 1.72
C GLY A 121 -5.31 -32.10 1.79
N HIS A 122 -4.04 -31.80 2.04
CA HIS A 122 -3.00 -32.82 2.21
C HIS A 122 -3.15 -33.61 3.52
N ARG A 123 -3.65 -32.98 4.60
CA ARG A 123 -4.00 -33.67 5.87
C ARG A 123 -5.22 -34.57 5.76
N LEU A 124 -6.15 -34.27 4.84
CA LEU A 124 -7.39 -35.02 4.63
C LEU A 124 -7.29 -36.10 3.53
N GLY A 125 -6.12 -36.25 2.89
CA GLY A 125 -5.88 -37.29 1.86
C GLY A 125 -6.72 -37.12 0.58
N LYS A 126 -7.38 -35.98 0.40
CA LYS A 126 -8.13 -35.64 -0.82
C LYS A 126 -7.33 -34.59 -1.59
N GLU A 127 -6.54 -35.05 -2.56
CA GLU A 127 -6.00 -34.17 -3.59
C GLU A 127 -7.15 -33.71 -4.50
N SER A 128 -7.85 -32.65 -4.09
CA SER A 128 -8.86 -32.04 -4.94
C SER A 128 -8.15 -31.21 -6.02
N PRO A 129 -8.36 -31.50 -7.32
CA PRO A 129 -7.78 -30.73 -8.43
C PRO A 129 -8.28 -29.28 -8.52
N ASN A 130 -9.13 -28.83 -7.60
CA ASN A 130 -9.80 -27.52 -7.60
C ASN A 130 -9.51 -26.64 -6.37
N LEU A 131 -8.41 -26.89 -5.64
CA LEU A 131 -7.95 -26.09 -4.48
C LEU A 131 -7.90 -24.57 -4.75
N ALA A 132 -7.56 -24.16 -5.97
CA ALA A 132 -7.54 -22.75 -6.36
C ALA A 132 -8.94 -22.13 -6.42
N GLY A 133 -9.97 -22.90 -6.81
CA GLY A 133 -11.37 -22.43 -6.88
C GLY A 133 -12.05 -22.31 -5.53
N ASP A 134 -11.73 -23.22 -4.59
CA ASP A 134 -12.24 -23.15 -3.22
C ASP A 134 -11.59 -22.03 -2.42
N ALA A 135 -10.28 -21.80 -2.60
CA ALA A 135 -9.59 -20.62 -2.06
C ALA A 135 -10.16 -19.31 -2.65
N TRP A 136 -10.54 -19.32 -3.93
CA TRP A 136 -11.21 -18.19 -4.58
C TRP A 136 -12.53 -17.86 -3.87
N ARG A 137 -13.40 -18.85 -3.64
CA ARG A 137 -14.72 -18.65 -3.01
C ARG A 137 -14.63 -18.22 -1.55
N MET A 138 -13.61 -18.67 -0.81
CA MET A 138 -13.43 -18.31 0.60
C MET A 138 -12.77 -16.94 0.79
N THR A 139 -11.93 -16.50 -0.16
CA THR A 139 -11.18 -15.22 -0.06
C THR A 139 -11.92 -14.04 -0.69
N LEU A 140 -12.86 -14.30 -1.61
CA LEU A 140 -13.65 -13.25 -2.28
C LEU A 140 -14.42 -12.34 -1.30
N PRO A 141 -15.18 -12.86 -0.31
CA PRO A 141 -15.95 -11.98 0.58
C PRO A 141 -15.07 -11.04 1.42
N PRO A 142 -14.02 -11.51 2.12
CA PRO A 142 -13.14 -10.64 2.90
C PRO A 142 -12.41 -9.58 2.06
N SER A 143 -11.88 -9.99 0.90
CA SER A 143 -11.15 -9.08 0.03
C SER A 143 -12.06 -8.07 -0.65
N PHE A 144 -13.30 -8.44 -0.97
CA PHE A 144 -14.28 -7.52 -1.52
C PHE A 144 -14.65 -6.41 -0.51
N TRP A 145 -14.89 -6.78 0.75
CA TRP A 145 -15.13 -5.80 1.81
C TRP A 145 -13.90 -4.91 2.07
N SER A 146 -12.69 -5.47 2.04
CA SER A 146 -11.46 -4.71 2.15
C SER A 146 -11.29 -3.72 0.99
N MET A 147 -11.54 -4.15 -0.25
CA MET A 147 -11.53 -3.30 -1.43
C MET A 147 -12.56 -2.17 -1.33
N ILE A 148 -13.79 -2.45 -0.88
CA ILE A 148 -14.81 -1.41 -0.68
C ILE A 148 -14.33 -0.38 0.34
N CYS A 149 -13.81 -0.83 1.48
CA CYS A 149 -13.31 0.07 2.53
C CYS A 149 -12.18 0.97 2.01
N ALA A 150 -11.21 0.39 1.28
CA ALA A 150 -10.10 1.14 0.70
C ALA A 150 -10.59 2.14 -0.36
N SER A 151 -11.52 1.72 -1.23
CA SER A 151 -12.14 2.60 -2.23
C SER A 151 -12.95 3.72 -1.60
N LEU A 152 -13.67 3.48 -0.50
CA LEU A 152 -14.35 4.54 0.24
C LEU A 152 -13.36 5.53 0.88
N GLY A 153 -12.23 5.04 1.39
CA GLY A 153 -11.14 5.88 1.90
C GLY A 153 -10.59 6.84 0.84
N PHE A 154 -10.24 6.31 -0.35
CA PHE A 154 -9.80 7.16 -1.47
C PHE A 154 -10.94 8.02 -2.04
N GLY A 155 -12.18 7.51 -2.02
CA GLY A 155 -13.37 8.23 -2.44
C GLY A 155 -13.65 9.47 -1.59
N SER A 156 -13.34 9.44 -0.29
CA SER A 156 -13.44 10.61 0.59
C SER A 156 -12.61 11.81 0.09
N LEU A 157 -11.43 11.55 -0.50
CA LEU A 157 -10.57 12.60 -1.05
C LEU A 157 -11.17 13.31 -2.28
N LEU A 158 -12.20 12.72 -2.91
CA LEU A 158 -12.87 13.34 -4.05
C LEU A 158 -13.63 14.62 -3.65
N ILE A 159 -14.10 14.67 -2.40
CA ILE A 159 -14.87 15.79 -1.85
C ILE A 159 -13.96 16.99 -1.52
N VAL A 160 -12.64 16.77 -1.41
CA VAL A 160 -11.68 17.81 -1.06
C VAL A 160 -11.50 18.81 -2.21
N GLN A 161 -11.40 20.10 -1.88
CA GLN A 161 -11.26 21.19 -2.87
C GLN A 161 -9.90 21.19 -3.58
N ALA A 162 -8.86 20.70 -2.92
CA ALA A 162 -7.51 20.60 -3.47
C ALA A 162 -7.47 19.64 -4.68
N LYS A 163 -7.28 20.21 -5.88
CA LYS A 163 -7.16 19.43 -7.14
C LYS A 163 -6.19 18.25 -7.01
N PRO A 164 -4.98 18.40 -6.45
CA PRO A 164 -4.03 17.29 -6.39
C PRO A 164 -4.49 16.11 -5.51
N LEU A 165 -5.27 16.38 -4.45
CA LEU A 165 -5.86 15.33 -3.59
C LEU A 165 -7.00 14.61 -4.29
N ARG A 166 -7.83 15.34 -5.05
CA ARG A 166 -8.92 14.74 -5.85
C ARG A 166 -8.39 13.83 -6.95
N GLU A 167 -7.29 14.24 -7.58
CA GLU A 167 -6.57 13.43 -8.57
C GLU A 167 -6.02 12.13 -7.95
N LEU A 168 -5.47 12.22 -6.73
CA LEU A 168 -5.03 11.05 -5.95
C LEU A 168 -6.21 10.16 -5.55
N GLY A 169 -7.33 10.74 -5.10
CA GLY A 169 -8.53 10.00 -4.73
C GLY A 169 -9.12 9.20 -5.90
N PHE A 170 -9.25 9.83 -7.07
CA PHE A 170 -9.75 9.16 -8.28
C PHE A 170 -8.83 8.01 -8.71
N GLY A 171 -7.52 8.27 -8.77
CA GLY A 171 -6.54 7.24 -9.09
C GLY A 171 -6.50 6.13 -8.04
N GLY A 172 -6.72 6.47 -6.75
CA GLY A 172 -6.77 5.55 -5.63
C GLY A 172 -7.92 4.56 -5.75
N VAL A 173 -9.14 5.06 -5.99
CA VAL A 173 -10.35 4.23 -6.21
C VAL A 173 -10.17 3.32 -7.43
N LEU A 174 -9.68 3.88 -8.54
CA LEU A 174 -9.42 3.10 -9.75
C LEU A 174 -8.37 2.02 -9.48
N GLY A 175 -7.31 2.38 -8.77
CA GLY A 175 -6.20 1.51 -8.44
C GLY A 175 -6.55 0.39 -7.47
N THR A 176 -7.41 0.62 -6.47
CA THR A 176 -7.91 -0.46 -5.59
C THR A 176 -8.75 -1.46 -6.37
N VAL A 177 -9.62 -0.99 -7.27
CA VAL A 177 -10.45 -1.87 -8.11
C VAL A 177 -9.58 -2.67 -9.09
N VAL A 178 -8.64 -2.01 -9.76
CA VAL A 178 -7.72 -2.67 -10.70
C VAL A 178 -6.80 -3.66 -9.98
N ALA A 179 -6.28 -3.30 -8.80
CA ALA A 179 -5.48 -4.20 -7.97
C ALA A 179 -6.25 -5.45 -7.57
N PHE A 180 -7.52 -5.30 -7.17
CA PHE A 180 -8.40 -6.43 -6.89
C PHE A 180 -8.60 -7.31 -8.13
N ILE A 181 -8.96 -6.72 -9.28
CA ILE A 181 -9.18 -7.48 -10.52
C ILE A 181 -7.89 -8.20 -10.95
N CYS A 182 -6.74 -7.53 -10.97
CA CYS A 182 -5.45 -8.12 -11.32
C CYS A 182 -5.06 -9.25 -10.35
N ALA A 183 -5.26 -9.06 -9.04
CA ALA A 183 -5.01 -10.12 -8.07
C ALA A 183 -5.88 -11.35 -8.36
N TYR A 184 -7.18 -11.18 -8.63
CA TYR A 184 -8.08 -12.31 -8.83
C TYR A 184 -8.03 -12.95 -10.22
N VAL A 185 -7.58 -12.23 -11.26
CA VAL A 185 -7.48 -12.73 -12.64
C VAL A 185 -6.08 -13.28 -12.94
N MET A 186 -5.03 -12.55 -12.60
CA MET A 186 -3.65 -12.94 -12.96
C MET A 186 -3.04 -13.91 -11.96
N TYR A 187 -3.34 -13.80 -10.67
CA TYR A 187 -2.65 -14.60 -9.65
C TYR A 187 -3.04 -16.08 -9.60
N PRO A 188 -4.30 -16.52 -9.85
CA PRO A 188 -4.66 -17.95 -9.79
C PRO A 188 -3.88 -18.84 -10.77
N PRO A 189 -3.61 -18.45 -12.02
CA PRO A 189 -2.70 -19.17 -12.91
C PRO A 189 -1.29 -19.35 -12.33
N PHE A 190 -0.72 -18.30 -11.72
CA PHE A 190 0.61 -18.38 -11.07
C PHE A 190 0.60 -19.31 -9.85
N LEU A 191 -0.49 -19.32 -9.08
CA LEU A 191 -0.68 -20.26 -7.96
C LEU A 191 -0.82 -21.71 -8.43
N ARG A 192 -1.49 -21.98 -9.56
CA ARG A 192 -1.59 -23.33 -10.14
C ARG A 192 -0.24 -23.85 -10.63
N TRP A 193 0.65 -22.96 -11.06
CA TRP A 193 2.00 -23.30 -11.48
C TRP A 193 3.00 -23.42 -10.31
N ALA A 194 2.70 -22.78 -9.18
CA ALA A 194 3.47 -22.91 -7.96
C ALA A 194 3.12 -24.23 -7.24
N VAL A 195 4.11 -25.08 -7.01
CA VAL A 195 3.93 -26.29 -6.19
C VAL A 195 3.70 -25.84 -4.74
N PRO A 196 2.55 -26.16 -4.10
CA PRO A 196 2.32 -25.85 -2.70
C PRO A 196 3.33 -26.61 -1.86
N ARG A 197 4.24 -25.88 -1.21
CA ARG A 197 5.14 -26.48 -0.22
C ARG A 197 4.46 -26.36 1.13
N LYS A 198 4.51 -27.45 1.92
CA LYS A 198 4.03 -27.52 3.31
C LYS A 198 4.57 -26.35 4.11
N SER A 199 3.81 -25.26 4.22
CA SER A 199 4.10 -24.24 5.21
C SER A 199 3.56 -24.80 6.52
N LYS A 200 4.44 -24.93 7.52
CA LYS A 200 4.04 -25.18 8.91
C LYS A 200 3.38 -23.93 9.52
N LEU A 201 2.56 -23.22 8.74
CA LEU A 201 1.71 -22.16 9.26
C LEU A 201 0.51 -22.87 9.87
N ILE A 202 0.76 -23.46 11.03
CA ILE A 202 -0.28 -23.99 11.89
C ILE A 202 -1.10 -22.76 12.26
N GLU A 203 -2.32 -22.70 11.75
CA GLU A 203 -3.38 -21.85 12.29
C GLU A 203 -3.62 -22.34 13.72
N GLN A 204 -2.77 -21.87 14.64
CA GLN A 204 -2.95 -22.07 16.06
C GLN A 204 -4.13 -21.18 16.43
N GLU A 205 -5.30 -21.79 16.58
CA GLU A 205 -6.41 -21.11 17.22
C GLU A 205 -5.89 -20.49 18.52
N PRO A 206 -6.17 -19.20 18.77
CA PRO A 206 -5.67 -18.55 19.97
C PRO A 206 -6.11 -19.39 21.17
N PRO A 207 -5.20 -19.78 22.07
CA PRO A 207 -5.57 -20.61 23.22
C PRO A 207 -6.71 -19.90 23.97
N ARG A 208 -7.70 -20.63 24.47
CA ARG A 208 -8.85 -20.04 25.19
C ARG A 208 -8.43 -19.13 26.37
N ALA A 209 -7.18 -19.24 26.83
CA ALA A 209 -6.52 -18.34 27.78
C ALA A 209 -6.25 -16.91 27.25
N PHE A 210 -6.17 -16.69 25.93
CA PHE A 210 -6.06 -15.38 25.30
C PHE A 210 -7.33 -14.54 25.51
N TRP A 211 -8.50 -15.18 25.59
CA TRP A 211 -9.77 -14.56 26.00
C TRP A 211 -9.98 -14.56 27.52
N SER A 212 -8.92 -14.80 28.32
CA SER A 212 -9.03 -14.73 29.78
C SER A 212 -9.24 -13.30 30.28
N ARG A 213 -9.84 -13.17 31.47
CA ARG A 213 -10.11 -11.91 32.19
C ARG A 213 -8.90 -10.95 32.27
N ARG A 214 -7.66 -11.42 32.11
CA ARG A 214 -6.44 -10.61 32.15
C ARG A 214 -6.33 -9.65 30.96
N PHE A 215 -6.71 -10.08 29.76
CA PHE A 215 -6.71 -9.21 28.57
C PHE A 215 -7.89 -8.24 28.54
N VAL A 216 -8.98 -8.55 29.25
CA VAL A 216 -10.11 -7.61 29.45
C VAL A 216 -9.66 -6.38 30.24
N LEU A 217 -8.89 -6.57 31.32
CA LEU A 217 -8.35 -5.45 32.10
C LEU A 217 -7.36 -4.59 31.28
N LEU A 218 -6.52 -5.22 30.45
CA LEU A 218 -5.60 -4.51 29.57
C LEU A 218 -6.35 -3.73 28.48
N SER A 219 -7.37 -4.33 27.85
CA SER A 219 -8.24 -3.67 26.88
C SER A 219 -8.96 -2.46 27.50
N LEU A 220 -9.50 -2.63 28.71
CA LEU A 220 -10.18 -1.57 29.45
C LEU A 220 -9.22 -0.42 29.82
N GLY A 221 -7.98 -0.76 30.19
CA GLY A 221 -6.90 0.20 30.38
C GLY A 221 -6.56 0.98 29.10
N VAL A 222 -6.45 0.30 27.96
CA VAL A 222 -6.23 0.96 26.66
C VAL A 222 -7.39 1.88 26.30
N ILE A 223 -8.63 1.46 26.52
CA ILE A 223 -9.83 2.30 26.26
C ILE A 223 -9.80 3.55 27.14
N LEU A 224 -9.51 3.42 28.43
CA LEU A 224 -9.42 4.56 29.36
C LEU A 224 -8.28 5.52 28.99
N VAL A 225 -7.11 4.98 28.63
CA VAL A 225 -5.98 5.79 28.17
C VAL A 225 -6.33 6.50 26.85
N SER A 226 -6.98 5.81 25.92
CA SER A 226 -7.42 6.40 24.64
C SER A 226 -8.45 7.51 24.86
N ALA A 227 -9.40 7.31 25.78
CA ALA A 227 -10.38 8.33 26.16
C ALA A 227 -9.73 9.53 26.85
N GLY A 228 -8.76 9.29 27.74
CA GLY A 228 -7.99 10.34 28.42
C GLY A 228 -7.13 11.15 27.46
N LEU A 229 -6.45 10.49 26.52
CA LEU A 229 -5.71 11.15 25.44
C LEU A 229 -6.64 11.88 24.46
N GLY A 230 -7.86 11.41 24.28
CA GLY A 230 -8.91 12.08 23.51
C GLY A 230 -9.25 13.48 24.04
N LEU A 231 -9.14 13.71 25.36
CA LEU A 231 -9.29 15.05 25.94
C LEU A 231 -8.17 16.01 25.51
N GLY A 232 -6.98 15.48 25.22
CA GLY A 232 -5.82 16.22 24.70
C GLY A 232 -5.96 16.65 23.24
N LEU A 233 -6.92 16.11 22.47
CA LEU A 233 -7.20 16.53 21.09
C LEU A 233 -7.64 18.00 21.00
N THR A 234 -8.20 18.55 22.08
CA THR A 234 -8.60 19.97 22.18
C THR A 234 -7.41 20.93 22.21
N LYS A 235 -6.19 20.44 22.47
CA LYS A 235 -4.94 21.22 22.45
C LYS A 235 -4.09 20.96 21.21
N VAL A 236 -4.58 20.17 20.26
CA VAL A 236 -3.88 19.94 19.00
C VAL A 236 -3.96 21.23 18.20
N ASN A 237 -2.80 21.87 18.00
CA ASN A 237 -2.69 23.08 17.21
C ASN A 237 -3.05 22.74 15.75
N THR A 238 -4.20 23.22 15.30
CA THR A 238 -4.72 23.02 13.95
C THR A 238 -4.32 24.13 12.98
N ASP A 239 -3.61 25.16 13.45
CA ASP A 239 -3.28 26.29 12.60
C ASP A 239 -2.12 25.94 11.65
N PRO A 240 -2.31 26.10 10.33
CA PRO A 240 -1.19 26.10 9.40
C PRO A 240 -0.36 27.35 9.68
N SER A 241 0.89 27.18 10.13
CA SER A 241 1.87 28.26 10.35
C SER A 241 2.34 28.87 9.02
N LEU A 242 1.40 29.44 8.26
CA LEU A 242 1.64 30.11 6.98
C LEU A 242 1.28 31.60 7.04
N LEU A 243 0.89 32.13 8.21
CA LEU A 243 0.55 33.53 8.42
C LEU A 243 1.15 34.13 9.72
N ASP A 244 2.32 33.66 10.13
CA ASP A 244 3.25 34.45 10.97
C ASP A 244 4.64 34.45 10.32
#